data_AF-A0A914Q334-F1
#
_entry.id   AF-A0A914Q334-F1
#
_cell.length_a   1.000
_cell.length_b   1.000
_cell.length_c   1.000
_cell.angle_alpha   90.00
_cell.angle_beta   90.00
_cell.angle_gamma   90.00
#
_symmetry.space_group_name_H-M   'P 1'
#
loop_
_entity.id
_entity.type
_entity.pdbx_description
1 polymer ?
#
loop_
_entity_poly.entity_id
_entity_poly.type
_entity_poly.pdbx_seq_one_letter_code
_entity_poly.pdbx_strand_id
1 'polypeptide(L)'
;MYVFDTAIFETYLGLPLPQWLIPLMPEFEVLFVNYIATLWGFIPFKEDSFEIDLQKELTKISSGFLIDEIVDRLILKIECQKSKTKNCDDIEKQKFYVYSGHDITEISLLLGLGFKTFIFEKESMPSVGSSIVLELWKSEDNKNISISKENQFELYYVKIYFYQNSSVENPKYIGDLIPECQRQKGCPISYLIKRAELLRPKPDLKSYCNQSVNTAIKFKNSVIIFVSFFVLYYLNNNKY
;
A
#
# COMPACT_ATOMS: atom_id res chain seq x y z
N MET A 1 -3.97 11.99 -17.55
CA MET A 1 -3.03 11.64 -16.48
C MET A 1 -1.98 12.73 -16.31
N TYR A 2 -0.99 12.86 -17.20
CA TYR A 2 0.09 13.87 -17.06
C TYR A 2 -0.36 15.32 -16.89
N VAL A 3 -1.49 15.72 -17.51
CA VAL A 3 -2.04 17.09 -17.37
C VAL A 3 -2.46 17.39 -15.93
N PHE A 4 -3.07 16.41 -15.24
CA PHE A 4 -3.51 16.57 -13.86
C PHE A 4 -2.32 16.66 -12.91
N ASP A 5 -1.37 15.71 -13.00
CA ASP A 5 -0.17 15.73 -12.16
C ASP A 5 0.63 17.03 -12.36
N THR A 6 0.81 17.47 -13.61
CA THR A 6 1.52 18.72 -13.91
C THR A 6 0.82 19.90 -13.23
N ALA A 7 -0.50 19.98 -13.32
CA ALA A 7 -1.26 21.06 -12.67
C ALA A 7 -1.18 21.02 -11.14
N ILE A 8 -1.18 19.82 -10.53
CA ILE A 8 -0.95 19.67 -9.09
C ILE A 8 0.45 20.16 -8.70
N PHE A 9 1.49 19.80 -9.46
CA PHE A 9 2.85 20.26 -9.22
C PHE A 9 3.00 21.78 -9.43
N GLU A 10 2.43 22.34 -10.48
CA GLU A 10 2.44 23.78 -10.72
C GLU A 10 1.78 24.53 -9.55
N THR A 11 0.62 24.05 -9.08
CA THR A 11 -0.07 24.62 -7.91
C THR A 11 0.79 24.53 -6.66
N TYR A 12 1.42 23.38 -6.42
CA TYR A 12 2.34 23.17 -5.29
C TYR A 12 3.54 24.13 -5.32
N LEU A 13 4.06 24.44 -6.51
CA LEU A 13 5.14 25.40 -6.72
C LEU A 13 4.67 26.87 -6.71
N GLY A 14 3.38 27.14 -6.49
CA GLY A 14 2.81 28.49 -6.50
C GLY A 14 2.71 29.11 -7.89
N LEU A 15 2.72 28.29 -8.95
CA LEU A 15 2.57 28.73 -10.34
C LEU A 15 1.08 28.85 -10.70
N PRO A 16 0.69 29.87 -11.49
CA PRO A 16 -0.69 30.04 -11.91
C PRO A 16 -1.07 28.97 -12.94
N LEU A 17 -2.23 28.34 -12.74
CA LEU A 17 -2.80 27.42 -13.72
C LEU A 17 -3.46 28.17 -14.88
N PRO A 18 -3.52 27.58 -16.09
CA PRO A 18 -4.31 28.12 -17.19
C PRO A 18 -5.79 28.26 -16.81
N GLN A 19 -6.41 29.39 -17.17
CA GLN A 19 -7.79 29.71 -16.78
C GLN A 19 -8.83 28.66 -17.24
N TRP A 20 -8.56 27.99 -18.36
CA TRP A 20 -9.42 26.93 -18.89
C TRP A 20 -9.33 25.62 -18.09
N LEU A 21 -8.24 25.41 -17.34
CA LEU A 21 -7.97 24.17 -16.61
C LEU A 21 -8.57 24.18 -15.20
N ILE A 22 -8.57 25.34 -14.54
CA ILE A 22 -9.11 25.52 -13.18
C ILE A 22 -10.50 24.87 -12.98
N PRO A 23 -11.52 25.12 -13.83
CA PRO A 23 -12.85 24.52 -13.62
C PRO A 23 -12.87 22.99 -13.84
N LEU A 24 -11.88 22.42 -14.54
CA LEU A 24 -11.80 20.99 -14.85
C LEU A 24 -11.04 20.18 -13.78
N MET A 25 -10.32 20.85 -12.87
CA MET A 25 -9.47 20.18 -11.87
C MET A 25 -10.22 19.14 -11.02
N PRO A 26 -11.43 19.41 -10.49
CA PRO A 26 -12.16 18.41 -9.70
C PRO A 26 -12.53 17.15 -10.51
N GLU A 27 -12.93 17.32 -11.76
CA GLU A 27 -13.27 16.21 -12.66
C GLU A 27 -12.04 15.38 -13.02
N PHE A 28 -10.92 16.04 -13.28
CA PHE A 28 -9.65 15.35 -13.53
C PHE A 28 -9.16 14.56 -12.34
N GLU A 29 -9.34 15.07 -11.11
CA GLU A 29 -8.99 14.35 -9.89
C GLU A 29 -9.78 13.04 -9.77
N VAL A 30 -11.10 13.10 -9.90
CA VAL A 30 -11.98 11.92 -9.84
C VAL A 30 -11.60 10.90 -10.92
N LEU A 31 -11.38 11.36 -12.15
CA LEU A 31 -10.96 10.50 -13.25
C LEU A 31 -9.58 9.87 -13.00
N PHE A 32 -8.64 10.62 -12.44
CA PHE A 32 -7.30 10.14 -12.13
C PHE A 32 -7.33 9.07 -11.03
N VAL A 33 -8.04 9.32 -9.92
CA VAL A 33 -8.22 8.35 -8.84
C VAL A 33 -8.85 7.06 -9.37
N ASN A 34 -9.95 7.16 -10.13
CA ASN A 34 -10.62 6.00 -10.71
C ASN A 34 -9.73 5.23 -11.69
N TYR A 35 -8.96 5.94 -12.52
CA TYR A 35 -8.02 5.34 -13.47
C TYR A 35 -6.93 4.54 -12.76
N ILE A 36 -6.24 5.16 -11.80
CA ILE A 36 -5.20 4.49 -11.01
C ILE A 36 -5.79 3.30 -10.26
N ALA A 37 -6.95 3.49 -9.63
CA ALA A 37 -7.60 2.42 -8.90
C ALA A 37 -8.03 1.24 -9.77
N THR A 38 -8.40 1.48 -11.01
CA THR A 38 -8.71 0.42 -11.97
C THR A 38 -7.45 -0.29 -12.43
N LEU A 39 -6.41 0.45 -12.84
CA LEU A 39 -5.16 -0.12 -13.36
C LEU A 39 -4.48 -1.05 -12.37
N TRP A 40 -4.50 -0.69 -11.10
CA TRP A 40 -3.75 -1.40 -10.06
C TRP A 40 -4.63 -2.36 -9.24
N GLY A 41 -5.88 -2.60 -9.69
CA GLY A 41 -6.78 -3.59 -9.08
C GLY A 41 -7.36 -3.17 -7.74
N PHE A 42 -7.38 -1.88 -7.46
CA PHE A 42 -7.86 -1.30 -6.21
C PHE A 42 -9.39 -1.20 -6.18
N ILE A 43 -10.02 -1.13 -7.35
CA ILE A 43 -11.47 -1.36 -7.52
C ILE A 43 -11.70 -2.87 -7.71
N PRO A 44 -12.63 -3.48 -6.96
CA PRO A 44 -12.93 -4.90 -7.11
C PRO A 44 -13.48 -5.17 -8.51
N PHE A 45 -12.68 -5.83 -9.34
CA PHE A 45 -13.14 -6.40 -10.60
C PHE A 45 -13.76 -7.77 -10.29
N LYS A 46 -15.06 -7.79 -10.04
CA LYS A 46 -15.83 -9.04 -9.98
C LYS A 46 -16.30 -9.38 -11.38
N GLU A 47 -15.53 -10.19 -12.07
CA GLU A 47 -16.02 -10.89 -13.23
C GLU A 47 -16.08 -12.37 -12.88
N ASP A 48 -17.31 -12.87 -12.67
CA ASP A 48 -17.62 -14.23 -12.23
C ASP A 48 -17.16 -15.32 -13.24
N SER A 49 -16.64 -14.91 -14.40
CA SER A 49 -16.10 -15.81 -15.43
C SER A 49 -14.62 -16.14 -15.27
N PHE A 50 -13.88 -15.43 -14.41
CA PHE A 50 -12.49 -15.73 -14.10
C PHE A 50 -12.36 -16.47 -12.77
N GLU A 51 -11.66 -17.61 -12.78
CA GLU A 51 -11.30 -18.36 -11.56
C GLU A 51 -10.25 -17.64 -10.69
N ILE A 52 -9.75 -16.48 -11.17
CA ILE A 52 -8.68 -15.70 -10.54
C ILE A 52 -9.27 -14.44 -9.93
N ASP A 53 -9.06 -14.26 -8.62
CA ASP A 53 -9.30 -13.00 -7.93
C ASP A 53 -8.22 -11.98 -8.35
N LEU A 54 -8.49 -11.23 -9.42
CA LEU A 54 -7.55 -10.30 -10.03
C LEU A 54 -7.12 -9.21 -9.05
N GLN A 55 -8.04 -8.72 -8.20
CA GLN A 55 -7.72 -7.72 -7.18
C GLN A 55 -6.69 -8.27 -6.18
N LYS A 56 -6.90 -9.50 -5.71
CA LYS A 56 -5.95 -10.16 -4.79
C LYS A 56 -4.58 -10.36 -5.43
N GLU A 57 -4.52 -10.81 -6.69
CA GLU A 57 -3.25 -11.02 -7.38
C GLU A 57 -2.52 -9.70 -7.69
N LEU A 58 -3.24 -8.66 -8.11
CA LEU A 58 -2.65 -7.33 -8.31
C LEU A 58 -2.16 -6.73 -6.98
N THR A 59 -2.88 -6.94 -5.88
CA THR A 59 -2.44 -6.50 -4.55
C THR A 59 -1.16 -7.21 -4.11
N LYS A 60 -1.03 -8.52 -4.37
CA LYS A 60 0.22 -9.27 -4.10
C LYS A 60 1.39 -8.71 -4.88
N ILE A 61 1.20 -8.41 -6.17
CA ILE A 61 2.28 -7.90 -7.04
C ILE A 61 2.67 -6.47 -6.65
N SER A 62 1.70 -5.61 -6.36
CA SER A 62 1.93 -4.18 -6.06
C SER A 62 2.45 -3.92 -4.65
N SER A 63 1.91 -4.63 -3.65
CA SER A 63 2.17 -4.34 -2.22
C SER A 63 2.88 -5.48 -1.47
N GLY A 64 2.80 -6.71 -1.99
CA GLY A 64 3.21 -7.91 -1.27
C GLY A 64 4.67 -7.89 -0.84
N PHE A 65 5.59 -7.50 -1.73
CA PHE A 65 7.02 -7.41 -1.41
C PHE A 65 7.32 -6.40 -0.30
N LEU A 66 6.69 -5.22 -0.34
CA LEU A 66 6.94 -4.17 0.64
C LEU A 66 6.35 -4.53 2.01
N ILE A 67 5.13 -5.08 2.04
CA ILE A 67 4.50 -5.53 3.29
C ILE A 67 5.30 -6.66 3.92
N ASP A 68 5.76 -7.61 3.11
CA ASP A 68 6.57 -8.74 3.60
C ASP A 68 7.86 -8.25 4.26
N GLU A 69 8.59 -7.35 3.59
CA GLU A 69 9.83 -6.80 4.11
C GLU A 69 9.61 -5.95 5.38
N ILE A 70 8.56 -5.13 5.42
CA ILE A 70 8.19 -4.35 6.62
C ILE A 70 7.92 -5.29 7.79
N VAL A 71 7.10 -6.33 7.57
CA VAL A 71 6.72 -7.28 8.61
C VAL A 71 7.92 -8.10 9.08
N ASP A 72 8.76 -8.59 8.17
CA ASP A 72 9.99 -9.30 8.52
C ASP A 72 10.91 -8.44 9.38
N ARG A 73 11.04 -7.14 9.06
CA ARG A 73 11.80 -6.18 9.86
C ARG A 73 11.21 -5.98 11.26
N LEU A 74 9.89 -5.87 11.36
CA LEU A 74 9.20 -5.76 12.66
C LEU A 74 9.38 -7.03 13.51
N ILE A 75 9.26 -8.22 12.91
CA ILE A 75 9.48 -9.51 13.57
C ILE A 75 10.92 -9.58 14.08
N LEU A 76 11.90 -9.33 13.20
CA LEU A 76 13.31 -9.40 13.56
C LEU A 76 13.66 -8.42 14.68
N LYS A 77 13.06 -7.22 14.69
CA LYS A 77 13.20 -6.25 15.79
C LYS A 77 12.69 -6.80 17.12
N ILE A 78 11.54 -7.47 17.13
CA ILE A 78 10.94 -8.08 18.33
C ILE A 78 11.81 -9.23 18.84
N GLU A 79 12.29 -10.09 17.94
CA GLU A 79 13.13 -11.25 18.30
C GLU A 79 14.47 -10.80 18.88
N CYS A 80 15.11 -9.81 18.25
CA CYS A 80 16.38 -9.26 18.71
C CYS A 80 16.30 -8.52 20.05
N GLN A 81 15.13 -8.01 20.44
CA GLN A 81 14.93 -7.45 21.79
C GLN A 81 15.01 -8.51 22.89
N LYS A 82 14.79 -9.80 22.59
CA LYS A 82 14.74 -10.88 23.60
C LYS A 82 15.95 -11.79 23.58
N SER A 83 16.39 -12.19 22.39
CA SER A 83 17.55 -13.06 22.23
C SER A 83 18.58 -12.36 21.37
N LYS A 84 19.78 -12.17 21.90
CA LYS A 84 20.96 -11.72 21.12
C LYS A 84 21.42 -12.84 20.19
N THR A 85 20.62 -13.15 19.17
CA THR A 85 21.01 -14.05 18.09
C THR A 85 22.09 -13.38 17.23
N LYS A 86 22.81 -14.17 16.42
CA LYS A 86 23.72 -13.61 15.41
C LYS A 86 22.91 -12.70 14.46
N ASN A 87 23.42 -11.49 14.19
CA ASN A 87 22.86 -10.45 13.31
C ASN A 87 21.86 -9.46 13.95
N CYS A 88 21.80 -9.36 15.28
CA CYS A 88 20.94 -8.37 15.94
C CYS A 88 21.57 -6.97 16.11
N ASP A 89 22.89 -6.82 15.95
CA ASP A 89 23.61 -5.59 16.33
C ASP A 89 23.10 -4.33 15.62
N ASP A 90 22.74 -4.45 14.34
CA ASP A 90 22.26 -3.33 13.53
C ASP A 90 20.78 -3.03 13.82
N ILE A 91 19.94 -4.07 13.77
CA ILE A 91 18.49 -3.89 13.92
C ILE A 91 18.09 -3.53 15.35
N GLU A 92 18.82 -3.97 16.38
CA GLU A 92 18.55 -3.63 17.77
C GLU A 92 18.70 -2.12 18.02
N LYS A 93 19.71 -1.49 17.43
CA LYS A 93 20.00 -0.05 17.58
C LYS A 93 19.11 0.82 16.70
N GLN A 94 18.66 0.29 15.57
CA GLN A 94 17.84 1.00 14.60
C GLN A 94 16.52 1.51 15.22
N LYS A 95 16.27 2.83 15.15
CA LYS A 95 15.04 3.45 15.69
C LYS A 95 13.97 3.72 14.65
N PHE A 96 14.39 3.97 13.41
CA PHE A 96 13.51 4.20 12.28
C PHE A 96 14.11 3.57 11.01
N TYR A 97 13.25 3.27 10.04
CA TYR A 97 13.63 2.92 8.68
C TYR A 97 12.73 3.70 7.73
N VAL A 98 13.27 4.19 6.63
CA VAL A 98 12.53 4.99 5.66
C VAL A 98 12.59 4.32 4.31
N TYR A 99 11.42 4.14 3.70
CA TYR A 99 11.27 3.78 2.30
C TYR A 99 10.91 5.04 1.56
N SER A 100 11.71 5.40 0.55
CA SER A 100 11.32 6.43 -0.41
C SER A 100 10.61 5.74 -1.56
N GLY A 101 9.38 6.18 -1.86
CA GLY A 101 8.56 5.59 -2.90
C GLY A 101 7.82 6.65 -3.71
N HIS A 102 6.80 6.20 -4.41
CA HIS A 102 5.86 7.04 -5.14
C HIS A 102 4.49 7.01 -4.47
N ASP A 103 3.61 7.95 -4.84
CA ASP A 103 2.19 7.94 -4.51
C ASP A 103 1.55 6.55 -4.67
N ILE A 104 1.86 5.85 -5.77
CA ILE A 104 1.34 4.52 -6.02
C ILE A 104 1.88 3.47 -5.04
N THR A 105 3.09 3.65 -4.51
CA THR A 105 3.66 2.78 -3.48
C THR A 105 2.87 2.93 -2.17
N GLU A 106 2.53 4.17 -1.80
CA GLU A 106 1.73 4.46 -0.60
C GLU A 106 0.32 3.90 -0.71
N ILE A 107 -0.34 4.15 -1.85
CA ILE A 107 -1.67 3.62 -2.13
C ILE A 107 -1.67 2.08 -2.05
N SER A 108 -0.71 1.45 -2.74
CA SER A 108 -0.58 -0.01 -2.73
C SER A 108 -0.34 -0.55 -1.33
N LEU A 109 0.50 0.12 -0.54
CA LEU A 109 0.78 -0.26 0.86
C LEU A 109 -0.49 -0.17 1.72
N LEU A 110 -1.27 0.91 1.64
CA LEU A 110 -2.52 1.05 2.38
C LEU A 110 -3.52 -0.06 2.01
N LEU A 111 -3.71 -0.33 0.72
CA LEU A 111 -4.63 -1.38 0.29
C LEU A 111 -4.16 -2.77 0.73
N GLY A 112 -2.86 -3.04 0.62
CA GLY A 112 -2.24 -4.26 1.10
C GLY A 112 -2.32 -4.40 2.63
N LEU A 113 -2.32 -3.30 3.39
CA LEU A 113 -2.59 -3.30 4.84
C LEU A 113 -4.06 -3.52 5.18
N GLY A 114 -4.98 -3.45 4.21
CA GLY A 114 -6.39 -3.76 4.39
C GLY A 114 -7.32 -2.55 4.42
N PHE A 115 -6.81 -1.35 4.13
CA PHE A 115 -7.64 -0.17 3.94
C PHE A 115 -8.46 -0.33 2.66
N LYS A 116 -9.79 -0.12 2.73
CA LYS A 116 -10.69 -0.27 1.57
C LYS A 116 -11.26 1.06 1.07
N THR A 117 -11.48 2.01 1.97
CA THR A 117 -12.29 3.21 1.72
C THR A 117 -11.51 4.51 1.83
N PHE A 118 -10.33 4.47 2.47
CA PHE A 118 -9.57 5.66 2.84
C PHE A 118 -9.22 6.56 1.65
N ILE A 119 -8.97 5.98 0.48
CA ILE A 119 -8.54 6.69 -0.74
C ILE A 119 -9.74 7.10 -1.62
N PHE A 120 -10.92 6.51 -1.40
CA PHE A 120 -12.05 6.68 -2.33
C PHE A 120 -13.16 7.57 -1.81
N GLU A 121 -13.36 7.64 -0.49
CA GLU A 121 -14.58 8.25 0.04
C GLU A 121 -14.42 9.71 0.48
N LYS A 122 -13.21 10.17 0.85
CA LYS A 122 -13.01 11.52 1.40
C LYS A 122 -11.64 12.19 1.22
N GLU A 123 -10.57 11.46 0.87
CA GLU A 123 -9.24 12.03 0.73
C GLU A 123 -8.72 11.89 -0.70
N SER A 124 -8.07 12.95 -1.18
CA SER A 124 -7.37 13.00 -2.47
C SER A 124 -6.23 12.00 -2.51
N MET A 125 -5.62 11.79 -3.69
CA MET A 125 -4.36 11.06 -3.80
C MET A 125 -3.30 11.55 -2.79
N PRO A 126 -2.35 10.70 -2.36
CA PRO A 126 -1.25 11.13 -1.51
C PRO A 126 -0.56 12.35 -2.14
N SER A 127 -0.48 13.46 -1.41
CA SER A 127 0.08 14.69 -1.98
C SER A 127 1.61 14.63 -1.99
N VAL A 128 2.25 15.63 -2.61
CA VAL A 128 3.71 15.71 -2.64
C VAL A 128 4.28 15.75 -1.21
N GLY A 129 5.13 14.77 -0.91
CA GLY A 129 5.74 14.62 0.42
C GLY A 129 4.79 14.06 1.49
N SER A 130 3.72 13.40 1.08
CA SER A 130 2.95 12.52 1.96
C SER A 130 3.82 11.38 2.51
N SER A 131 3.36 10.76 3.60
CA SER A 131 4.02 9.58 4.15
C SER A 131 3.08 8.73 5.02
N ILE A 132 3.38 7.43 5.06
CA ILE A 132 2.75 6.47 5.96
C ILE A 132 3.77 6.09 7.03
N VAL A 133 3.38 6.23 8.30
CA VAL A 133 4.25 5.89 9.44
C VAL A 133 3.65 4.71 10.19
N LEU A 134 4.43 3.63 10.29
CA LEU A 134 4.12 2.44 11.08
C LEU A 134 4.99 2.44 12.33
N GLU A 135 4.37 2.61 13.50
CA GLU A 135 5.07 2.61 14.78
C GLU A 135 4.87 1.27 15.49
N LEU A 136 5.97 0.59 15.84
CA LEU A 136 5.92 -0.62 16.64
C LEU A 136 5.91 -0.29 18.13
N TRP A 137 4.88 -0.76 18.83
CA TRP A 137 4.70 -0.56 20.25
C TRP A 137 4.65 -1.90 21.00
N LYS A 138 5.10 -1.87 22.26
CA LYS A 138 4.98 -2.99 23.20
C LYS A 138 3.99 -2.60 24.30
N SER A 139 2.97 -3.42 24.51
CA SER A 139 1.97 -3.24 25.56
C SER A 139 2.60 -3.47 26.94
N GLU A 140 2.36 -2.54 27.86
CA GLU A 140 2.79 -2.66 29.26
C GLU A 140 1.80 -3.43 30.13
N ASP A 141 0.54 -3.56 29.71
CA ASP A 141 -0.53 -4.21 30.49
C ASP A 141 -0.28 -5.71 30.73
N ASN A 142 0.62 -6.28 29.93
CA ASN A 142 0.95 -7.70 29.97
C ASN A 142 2.27 -7.98 30.71
N LYS A 143 2.72 -7.07 31.59
CA LYS A 143 3.94 -7.22 32.41
C LYS A 143 3.99 -8.51 33.23
N ASN A 144 2.85 -9.14 33.51
CA ASN A 144 2.75 -10.37 34.30
C ASN A 144 2.53 -11.65 33.46
N ILE A 145 2.55 -11.56 32.13
CA ILE A 145 2.44 -12.75 31.27
C ILE A 145 3.81 -13.40 31.13
N SER A 146 3.94 -14.66 31.55
CA SER A 146 5.10 -15.49 31.22
C SER A 146 5.20 -15.61 29.70
N ILE A 147 6.21 -14.97 29.12
CA ILE A 147 6.33 -14.90 27.66
C ILE A 147 7.01 -16.16 27.14
N SER A 148 6.27 -17.00 26.42
CA SER A 148 6.80 -18.11 25.62
C SER A 148 7.12 -17.63 24.19
N LYS A 149 7.72 -18.52 23.39
CA LYS A 149 7.86 -18.26 21.94
C LYS A 149 6.51 -18.16 21.24
N GLU A 150 5.45 -18.82 21.74
CA GLU A 150 4.14 -18.81 21.09
C GLU A 150 3.37 -17.49 21.30
N ASN A 151 3.45 -16.89 22.50
CA ASN A 151 2.69 -15.68 22.81
C ASN A 151 3.51 -14.37 22.67
N GLN A 152 4.74 -14.45 22.16
CA GLN A 152 5.65 -13.31 22.13
C GLN A 152 5.12 -12.10 21.35
N PHE A 153 4.37 -12.36 20.28
CA PHE A 153 3.83 -11.33 19.40
C PHE A 153 2.56 -10.69 19.95
N GLU A 154 1.88 -11.32 20.92
CA GLU A 154 0.64 -10.79 21.51
C GLU A 154 0.85 -9.50 22.30
N LEU A 155 2.10 -9.23 22.70
CA LEU A 155 2.48 -8.02 23.41
C LEU A 155 2.70 -6.82 22.48
N TYR A 156 2.78 -7.04 21.18
CA TYR A 156 3.18 -6.04 20.23
C TYR A 156 2.01 -5.62 19.34
N TYR A 157 1.94 -4.32 19.09
CA TYR A 157 0.95 -3.73 18.22
C TYR A 157 1.59 -2.62 17.38
N VAL A 158 0.97 -2.30 16.25
CA VAL A 158 1.42 -1.28 15.32
C VAL A 158 0.39 -0.17 15.27
N LYS A 159 0.84 1.08 15.41
CA LYS A 159 0.02 2.24 15.09
C LYS A 159 0.34 2.69 13.68
N ILE A 160 -0.69 3.02 12.92
CA ILE A 160 -0.58 3.42 11.51
C ILE A 160 -1.07 4.85 11.41
N TYR A 161 -0.18 5.74 10.99
CA TYR A 161 -0.44 7.15 10.77
C TYR A 161 -0.25 7.49 9.30
N PHE A 162 -1.03 8.45 8.83
CA PHE A 162 -0.91 9.01 7.50
C PHE A 162 -0.75 10.52 7.56
N TYR A 163 0.27 11.00 6.87
CA TYR A 163 0.58 12.41 6.69
C TYR A 163 0.20 12.77 5.26
N GLN A 164 -0.91 13.49 5.08
CA GLN A 164 -1.40 13.81 3.74
C GLN A 164 -0.47 14.75 2.98
N ASN A 165 0.30 15.59 3.67
CA ASN A 165 1.30 16.49 3.09
C ASN A 165 2.52 16.61 4.01
N SER A 166 3.56 17.30 3.52
CA SER A 166 4.81 17.52 4.24
C SER A 166 4.70 18.44 5.48
N SER A 167 3.52 18.99 5.78
CA SER A 167 3.30 19.77 7.00
C SER A 167 3.12 18.82 8.18
N VAL A 168 4.05 18.89 9.12
CA VAL A 168 4.19 17.99 10.29
C VAL A 168 3.00 18.09 11.26
N GLU A 169 2.13 19.08 11.10
CA GLU A 169 1.30 19.56 12.20
C GLU A 169 0.15 18.62 12.62
N ASN A 170 -0.30 17.65 11.81
CA ASN A 170 -1.36 16.71 12.24
C ASN A 170 -1.32 15.36 11.51
N PRO A 171 -0.52 14.35 11.96
CA PRO A 171 -0.71 12.98 11.50
C PRO A 171 -2.11 12.49 11.81
N LYS A 172 -2.78 11.92 10.80
CA LYS A 172 -4.05 11.23 11.01
C LYS A 172 -3.75 9.80 11.45
N TYR A 173 -4.19 9.42 12.65
CA TYR A 173 -4.25 8.01 13.00
C TYR A 173 -5.33 7.35 12.14
N ILE A 174 -4.94 6.33 11.39
CA ILE A 174 -5.83 5.64 10.45
C ILE A 174 -6.02 4.16 10.82
N GLY A 175 -5.31 3.64 11.81
CA GLY A 175 -5.39 2.23 12.19
C GLY A 175 -6.80 1.75 12.58
N ASP A 176 -7.66 2.63 13.08
CA ASP A 176 -9.06 2.34 13.43
C ASP A 176 -9.98 2.07 12.23
N LEU A 177 -9.57 2.48 11.03
CA LEU A 177 -10.31 2.19 9.79
C LEU A 177 -10.20 0.72 9.37
N ILE A 178 -9.24 -0.02 9.91
CA ILE A 178 -9.16 -1.47 9.75
C ILE A 178 -10.01 -2.10 10.86
N PRO A 179 -11.10 -2.83 10.54
CA PRO A 179 -11.99 -3.41 11.56
C PRO A 179 -11.26 -4.26 12.61
N GLU A 180 -10.28 -5.06 12.19
CA GLU A 180 -9.48 -5.92 13.07
C GLU A 180 -8.52 -5.15 14.00
N CYS A 181 -8.31 -3.86 13.74
CA CYS A 181 -7.42 -2.97 14.47
C CYS A 181 -8.15 -1.97 15.38
N GLN A 182 -9.48 -2.03 15.48
CA GLN A 182 -10.29 -1.11 16.30
C GLN A 182 -10.07 -1.24 17.83
N ARG A 183 -9.06 -2.00 18.27
CA ARG A 183 -8.66 -2.06 19.68
C ARG A 183 -8.01 -0.72 20.05
N GLN A 184 -8.29 -0.21 21.26
CA GLN A 184 -7.84 1.12 21.76
C GLN A 184 -6.33 1.41 21.66
N LYS A 185 -5.47 0.44 21.37
CA LYS A 185 -4.01 0.60 21.36
C LYS A 185 -3.39 0.62 19.98
N GLY A 186 -4.03 0.01 18.97
CA GLY A 186 -3.46 -0.18 17.63
C GLY A 186 -3.74 -1.57 17.05
N CYS A 187 -3.21 -1.80 15.85
CA CYS A 187 -3.29 -3.09 15.16
C CYS A 187 -2.43 -4.14 15.86
N PRO A 188 -2.95 -5.31 16.27
CA PRO A 188 -2.10 -6.42 16.72
C PRO A 188 -1.08 -6.80 15.64
N ILE A 189 0.18 -7.05 16.01
CA ILE A 189 1.18 -7.42 14.99
C ILE A 189 0.79 -8.71 14.24
N SER A 190 0.06 -9.62 14.89
CA SER A 190 -0.47 -10.84 14.27
C SER A 190 -1.38 -10.56 13.08
N TYR A 191 -2.07 -9.43 13.06
CA TYR A 191 -2.83 -8.99 11.89
C TYR A 191 -1.89 -8.71 10.70
N LEU A 192 -0.83 -7.93 10.92
CA LEU A 192 0.14 -7.60 9.87
C LEU A 192 0.86 -8.85 9.38
N ILE A 193 1.24 -9.77 10.28
CA ILE A 193 1.85 -11.05 9.92
C ILE A 193 0.94 -11.84 8.98
N LYS A 194 -0.35 -11.96 9.33
CA LYS A 194 -1.35 -12.65 8.49
C LYS A 194 -1.52 -11.96 7.13
N ARG A 195 -1.48 -10.62 7.07
CA ARG A 195 -1.52 -9.87 5.80
C ARG A 195 -0.29 -10.16 4.95
N ALA A 196 0.91 -10.11 5.53
CA ALA A 196 2.15 -10.45 4.84
C ALA A 196 2.10 -11.89 4.29
N GLU A 197 1.70 -12.88 5.09
CA GLU A 197 1.59 -14.27 4.63
C GLU A 197 0.60 -14.46 3.47
N LEU A 198 -0.52 -13.73 3.50
CA LEU A 198 -1.54 -13.77 2.45
C LEU A 198 -1.04 -13.13 1.14
N LEU A 199 -0.27 -12.05 1.27
CA LEU A 199 0.18 -11.22 0.16
C LEU A 199 1.58 -11.57 -0.34
N ARG A 200 2.32 -12.40 0.39
CA ARG A 200 3.69 -12.79 0.07
C ARG A 200 3.71 -13.43 -1.33
N PRO A 201 4.41 -12.82 -2.30
CA PRO A 201 4.49 -13.35 -3.64
C PRO A 201 5.22 -14.70 -3.62
N LYS A 202 4.70 -15.65 -4.40
CA LYS A 202 5.29 -16.98 -4.59
C LYS A 202 5.51 -17.20 -6.09
N PRO A 203 6.72 -17.61 -6.52
CA PRO A 203 7.92 -17.86 -5.72
C PRO A 203 8.53 -16.57 -5.14
N ASP A 204 9.52 -16.68 -4.25
CA ASP A 204 10.14 -15.50 -3.64
C ASP A 204 10.81 -14.57 -4.68
N LEU A 205 11.08 -13.31 -4.31
CA LEU A 205 11.66 -12.32 -5.23
C LEU A 205 12.96 -12.80 -5.87
N LYS A 206 13.82 -13.48 -5.10
CA LYS A 206 15.10 -14.00 -5.59
C LYS A 206 14.87 -15.02 -6.69
N SER A 207 13.88 -15.88 -6.52
CA SER A 207 13.47 -16.86 -7.51
C SER A 207 12.92 -16.21 -8.76
N TYR A 208 12.14 -15.13 -8.65
CA TYR A 208 11.73 -14.32 -9.80
C TYR A 208 12.93 -13.70 -10.53
N CYS A 209 13.85 -13.08 -9.80
CA CYS A 209 15.05 -12.46 -10.38
C CYS A 209 16.02 -13.46 -11.03
N ASN A 210 16.02 -14.71 -10.56
CA ASN A 210 16.89 -15.78 -11.06
C ASN A 210 16.27 -16.59 -12.22
N GLN A 211 15.03 -16.29 -12.62
CA GLN A 211 14.46 -16.89 -13.82
C GLN A 211 15.11 -16.27 -15.06
N SER A 212 15.70 -17.11 -15.90
CA SER A 212 16.20 -16.64 -17.19
C SER A 212 15.06 -16.09 -18.04
N VAL A 213 15.27 -14.92 -18.64
CA VAL A 213 14.34 -14.23 -19.54
C VAL A 213 13.94 -15.09 -20.77
N ASN A 214 14.59 -16.23 -20.98
CA ASN A 214 14.29 -17.21 -22.02
C ASN A 214 12.93 -17.91 -21.87
N THR A 215 12.20 -17.65 -20.78
CA THR A 215 10.83 -18.13 -20.58
C THR A 215 9.80 -17.00 -20.59
N ALA A 216 10.13 -15.86 -21.20
CA ALA A 216 9.16 -14.87 -21.63
C ALA A 216 8.31 -15.46 -22.78
N ILE A 217 7.31 -16.24 -22.37
CA ILE A 217 5.97 -16.36 -22.94
C ILE A 217 5.91 -16.21 -24.47
N LYS A 218 5.69 -17.32 -25.17
CA LYS A 218 4.96 -17.34 -26.45
C LYS A 218 3.55 -16.77 -26.22
N PHE A 219 3.43 -15.46 -26.02
CA PHE A 219 2.15 -14.77 -26.11
C PHE A 219 1.83 -14.74 -27.60
N LYS A 220 1.02 -15.69 -28.06
CA LYS A 220 0.37 -15.58 -29.36
C LYS A 220 -0.38 -14.24 -29.39
N ASN A 221 0.21 -13.24 -30.05
CA ASN A 221 -0.33 -12.06 -30.76
C ASN A 221 -1.79 -11.56 -30.56
N SER A 222 -2.49 -11.82 -29.45
CA SER A 222 -3.92 -11.49 -29.33
C SER A 222 -4.31 -10.59 -28.16
N VAL A 223 -3.39 -10.26 -27.23
CA VAL A 223 -3.78 -9.54 -25.99
C VAL A 223 -3.50 -8.04 -26.03
N ILE A 224 -2.63 -7.56 -26.92
CA ILE A 224 -2.30 -6.12 -27.02
C ILE A 224 -3.45 -5.29 -27.63
N ILE A 225 -4.42 -5.94 -28.28
CA ILE A 225 -5.55 -5.24 -28.92
C ILE A 225 -6.68 -4.91 -27.91
N PHE A 226 -6.83 -5.65 -26.82
CA PHE A 226 -8.00 -5.50 -25.93
C PHE A 226 -8.01 -4.21 -25.10
N VAL A 227 -6.84 -3.71 -24.67
CA VAL A 227 -6.76 -2.49 -23.84
C VAL A 227 -7.15 -1.24 -24.63
N SER A 228 -6.90 -1.22 -25.95
CA SER A 228 -7.26 -0.08 -26.82
C SER A 228 -8.75 -0.04 -27.14
N PHE A 229 -9.41 -1.21 -27.26
CA PHE A 229 -10.84 -1.29 -27.53
C PHE A 229 -11.72 -0.92 -26.33
N PHE A 230 -11.29 -1.20 -25.10
CA PHE A 230 -12.04 -0.81 -23.90
C PHE A 230 -12.08 0.70 -23.69
N VAL A 231 -10.99 1.41 -23.99
CA VAL A 231 -10.95 2.89 -23.96
C VAL A 231 -11.91 3.49 -24.99
N LEU A 232 -11.98 2.92 -26.20
CA LEU A 232 -12.91 3.39 -27.23
C LEU A 232 -14.37 3.03 -26.93
N TYR A 233 -14.66 1.85 -26.37
CA TYR A 233 -16.02 1.44 -26.02
C TYR A 233 -16.60 2.28 -24.87
N TYR A 234 -15.79 2.57 -23.84
CA TYR A 234 -16.21 3.38 -22.71
C TYR A 234 -16.41 4.87 -23.09
N LEU A 235 -15.59 5.40 -24.02
CA LEU A 235 -15.74 6.76 -24.53
C LEU A 235 -16.93 6.93 -25.48
N ASN A 236 -17.39 5.86 -26.15
CA ASN A 236 -18.51 5.95 -27.09
C ASN A 236 -19.89 5.80 -26.41
N ASN A 237 -19.96 5.12 -25.27
CA ASN A 237 -21.22 4.88 -24.55
C ASN A 237 -21.59 5.95 -23.51
N ASN A 238 -20.70 6.91 -23.22
CA ASN A 238 -20.96 8.04 -22.31
C ASN A 238 -21.21 9.38 -23.03
N LYS A 239 -21.57 9.33 -24.32
CA LYS A 239 -22.27 10.46 -24.95
C LYS A 239 -23.77 10.22 -24.81
N TYR A 240 -24.38 10.78 -23.78
CA TYR A 240 -25.68 11.47 -23.72
C TYR A 240 -25.98 11.85 -22.27
#